data_AF-A0A0P0NXX8-F1
#
_entry.id   AF-A0A0P0NXX8-F1
#
_cell.length_a   1.000
_cell.length_b   1.000
_cell.length_c   1.000
_cell.angle_alpha   90.00
_cell.angle_beta   90.00
_cell.angle_gamma   90.00
#
_symmetry.space_group_name_H-M   'P 1'
#
loop_
_entity.id
_entity.type
_entity.pdbx_description
1 polymer ?
#
loop_
_entity_poly.entity_id
_entity_poly.type
_entity_poly.pdbx_seq_one_letter_code
_entity_poly.pdbx_strand_id
1 'polypeptide(L)'
;MTPSLPDILVGNFLCVAEPPPPESAGEFMAGKVAVVALLSLLAAQEAERGLAARVWENATLRAVLNEAAPVYGQAFAAAASDAPDGDFTLAALDRSNAVLRRSLIALHEVVEVARDTARDQAILRLYQDMAHARRLDMPPLPGR
;
A
#
# COMPACT_ATOMS: atom_id res chain seq x y z
N MET A 1 -2.95 10.96 -11.07
CA MET A 1 -3.04 9.48 -10.90
C MET A 1 -1.72 9.01 -10.33
N THR A 2 -1.75 8.14 -9.33
CA THR A 2 -0.56 7.47 -8.82
C THR A 2 -0.30 6.26 -9.71
N PRO A 3 0.88 6.11 -10.34
CA PRO A 3 1.16 4.99 -11.23
C PRO A 3 1.14 3.66 -10.45
N SER A 4 0.61 2.61 -11.09
CA SER A 4 0.64 1.26 -10.53
C SER A 4 2.03 0.65 -10.68
N LEU A 5 2.30 -0.41 -9.92
CA LEU A 5 3.57 -1.15 -10.02
C LEU A 5 3.86 -1.65 -11.46
N PRO A 6 2.88 -2.24 -12.19
CA PRO A 6 3.05 -2.55 -13.61
C PRO A 6 3.41 -1.32 -14.47
N ASP A 7 2.79 -0.16 -14.23
CA ASP A 7 3.08 1.06 -15.00
C ASP A 7 4.55 1.50 -14.82
N ILE A 8 5.07 1.39 -13.59
CA ILE A 8 6.46 1.72 -13.26
C ILE A 8 7.42 0.75 -13.98
N LEU A 9 7.14 -0.55 -13.94
CA LEU A 9 8.00 -1.57 -14.55
C LEU A 9 8.02 -1.49 -16.08
N VAL A 10 6.87 -1.23 -16.70
CA VAL A 10 6.80 -0.98 -18.15
C VAL A 10 7.53 0.31 -18.50
N GLY A 11 7.39 1.37 -17.70
CA GLY A 11 8.14 2.62 -17.88
C GLY A 11 9.65 2.41 -17.83
N ASN A 12 10.15 1.63 -16.85
CA ASN A 12 11.56 1.27 -16.74
C ASN A 12 12.07 0.57 -18.00
N PHE A 13 11.30 -0.40 -18.53
CA PHE A 13 11.64 -1.09 -19.78
C PHE A 13 11.70 -0.11 -20.97
N LEU A 14 10.65 0.68 -21.18
CA LEU A 14 10.60 1.66 -22.27
C LEU A 14 11.74 2.66 -22.19
N CYS A 15 12.12 3.07 -20.97
CA CYS A 15 13.30 3.89 -20.77
C CYS A 15 14.54 3.21 -21.36
N VAL A 16 14.87 1.97 -21.02
CA VAL A 16 16.13 1.34 -21.48
C VAL A 16 16.07 0.77 -22.90
N ALA A 17 14.88 0.63 -23.50
CA ALA A 17 14.69 0.03 -24.81
C ALA A 17 15.32 0.84 -25.96
N GLU A 18 15.32 2.16 -25.85
CA GLU A 18 15.92 3.05 -26.85
C GLU A 18 17.33 3.49 -26.43
N PRO A 19 18.35 3.29 -27.29
CA PRO A 19 19.69 3.77 -27.03
C PRO A 19 19.70 5.31 -27.01
N PRO A 20 20.46 5.92 -26.10
CA PRO A 20 20.58 7.36 -26.02
C PRO A 20 21.43 7.84 -27.22
N PRO A 21 21.33 9.13 -27.58
CA PRO A 21 22.29 9.74 -28.48
C PRO A 21 23.74 9.52 -27.98
N PRO A 22 24.74 9.36 -28.87
CA PRO A 22 26.13 9.06 -28.50
C PRO A 22 26.71 10.01 -27.46
N GLU A 23 26.35 11.29 -27.53
CA GLU A 23 26.76 12.35 -26.59
C GLU A 23 26.23 12.14 -25.16
N SER A 24 25.19 11.32 -24.98
CA SER A 24 24.54 11.01 -23.71
C SER A 24 24.81 9.59 -23.20
N ALA A 25 25.66 8.82 -23.90
CA ALA A 25 25.92 7.41 -23.59
C ALA A 25 26.77 7.19 -22.33
N GLY A 26 27.39 8.24 -21.76
CA GLY A 26 28.20 8.18 -20.54
C GLY A 26 27.37 8.30 -19.26
N GLU A 27 27.60 9.37 -18.49
CA GLU A 27 27.04 9.56 -17.15
C GLU A 27 25.51 9.53 -17.10
N PHE A 28 24.84 10.06 -18.12
CA PHE A 28 23.37 10.05 -18.19
C PHE A 28 22.80 8.62 -18.27
N MET A 29 23.39 7.76 -19.10
CA MET A 29 23.00 6.36 -19.18
C MET A 29 23.27 5.63 -17.86
N ALA A 30 24.43 5.87 -17.23
CA ALA A 30 24.73 5.29 -15.92
C ALA A 30 23.69 5.71 -14.86
N GLY A 31 23.30 6.99 -14.83
CA GLY A 31 22.26 7.51 -13.93
C GLY A 31 20.89 6.88 -14.20
N LYS A 32 20.51 6.74 -15.48
CA LYS A 32 19.25 6.10 -15.89
C LYS A 32 19.19 4.64 -15.46
N VAL A 33 20.28 3.88 -15.67
CA VAL A 33 20.39 2.48 -15.23
C VAL A 33 20.31 2.39 -13.70
N ALA A 34 20.96 3.30 -12.96
CA ALA A 34 20.92 3.32 -11.51
C ALA A 34 19.49 3.53 -10.96
N VAL A 35 18.71 4.45 -11.56
CA VAL A 35 17.31 4.68 -11.17
C VAL A 35 16.44 3.47 -11.50
N VAL A 36 16.60 2.88 -12.69
CA VAL A 36 15.86 1.67 -13.09
C VAL A 36 16.17 0.50 -12.15
N ALA A 37 17.44 0.31 -11.77
CA ALA A 37 17.84 -0.71 -10.82
C ALA A 37 17.21 -0.48 -9.43
N LEU A 38 17.25 0.75 -8.93
CA LEU A 38 16.61 1.13 -7.66
C LEU A 38 15.10 0.85 -7.67
N LEU A 39 14.39 1.32 -8.71
CA LEU A 39 12.94 1.10 -8.84
C LEU A 39 12.60 -0.39 -8.97
N SER A 40 13.45 -1.18 -9.62
CA SER A 40 13.25 -2.63 -9.75
C SER A 40 13.43 -3.36 -8.42
N LEU A 41 14.36 -2.92 -7.56
CA LEU A 41 14.53 -3.47 -6.21
C LEU A 41 13.35 -3.11 -5.29
N LEU A 42 12.87 -1.87 -5.37
CA LEU A 42 11.67 -1.44 -4.62
C LEU A 42 10.41 -2.17 -5.11
N ALA A 43 10.29 -2.39 -6.43
CA ALA A 43 9.23 -3.17 -7.04
C ALA A 43 9.21 -4.62 -6.55
N ALA A 44 10.38 -5.25 -6.42
CA ALA A 44 10.50 -6.60 -5.87
C ALA A 44 10.00 -6.68 -4.42
N GLN A 45 10.32 -5.67 -3.59
CA GLN A 45 9.80 -5.59 -2.23
C GLN A 45 8.27 -5.45 -2.19
N GLU A 46 7.70 -4.62 -3.06
CA GLU A 46 6.24 -4.45 -3.15
C GLU A 46 5.53 -5.74 -3.59
N ALA A 47 6.13 -6.48 -4.55
CA ALA A 47 5.57 -7.73 -5.04
C ALA A 47 5.45 -8.81 -3.95
N GLU A 48 6.45 -8.94 -3.07
CA GLU A 48 6.43 -9.94 -2.00
C GLU A 48 5.82 -9.39 -0.70
N ARG A 49 6.42 -8.34 -0.13
CA ARG A 49 6.02 -7.81 1.18
C ARG A 49 4.78 -6.94 1.09
N GLY A 50 4.67 -6.13 0.03
CA GLY A 50 3.52 -5.24 -0.18
C GLY A 50 2.22 -6.04 -0.31
N LEU A 51 2.24 -7.14 -1.08
CA LEU A 51 1.08 -8.03 -1.23
C LEU A 51 0.69 -8.71 0.09
N ALA A 52 1.66 -9.29 0.81
CA ALA A 52 1.40 -9.91 2.11
C ALA A 52 0.83 -8.89 3.12
N ALA A 53 1.38 -7.67 3.14
CA ALA A 53 0.87 -6.59 3.95
C ALA A 53 -0.57 -6.19 3.57
N ARG A 54 -0.93 -6.14 2.28
CA ARG A 54 -2.31 -5.87 1.81
C ARG A 54 -3.31 -6.89 2.33
N VAL A 55 -2.97 -8.18 2.21
CA VAL A 55 -3.84 -9.27 2.65
C VAL A 55 -4.05 -9.21 4.16
N TRP A 56 -2.97 -9.08 4.93
CA TRP A 56 -3.03 -8.93 6.39
C TRP A 56 -3.84 -7.69 6.79
N GLU A 57 -3.59 -6.56 6.14
CA GLU A 57 -4.25 -5.29 6.45
C GLU A 57 -5.76 -5.38 6.18
N ASN A 58 -6.18 -5.93 5.05
CA ASN A 58 -7.60 -6.09 4.73
C ASN A 58 -8.29 -7.03 5.73
N ALA A 59 -7.65 -8.15 6.09
CA ALA A 59 -8.20 -9.07 7.10
C ALA A 59 -8.34 -8.40 8.48
N THR A 60 -7.32 -7.65 8.90
CA THR A 60 -7.33 -6.94 10.19
C THR A 60 -8.39 -5.84 10.23
N LEU A 61 -8.50 -5.04 9.18
CA LEU A 61 -9.51 -3.98 9.08
C LEU A 61 -10.93 -4.57 9.13
N ARG A 62 -11.19 -5.66 8.41
CA ARG A 62 -12.48 -6.36 8.47
C ARG A 62 -12.81 -6.84 9.88
N ALA A 63 -11.84 -7.43 10.58
CA ALA A 63 -12.04 -7.90 11.95
C ALA A 63 -12.40 -6.74 12.90
N VAL A 64 -11.66 -5.63 12.84
CA VAL A 64 -11.92 -4.45 13.67
C VAL A 64 -13.30 -3.84 13.40
N LEU A 65 -13.67 -3.70 12.11
CA LEU A 65 -14.97 -3.16 11.73
C LEU A 65 -16.13 -4.06 12.17
N ASN A 66 -15.99 -5.38 12.05
CA ASN A 66 -16.98 -6.34 12.52
C ASN A 66 -17.11 -6.35 14.05
N GLU A 67 -16.00 -6.26 14.78
CA GLU A 67 -16.00 -6.19 16.24
C GLU A 67 -16.66 -4.91 16.76
N ALA A 68 -16.47 -3.79 16.05
CA ALA A 68 -17.00 -2.48 16.41
C ALA A 68 -18.50 -2.32 16.06
N ALA A 69 -19.00 -3.07 15.08
CA ALA A 69 -20.35 -2.91 14.54
C ALA A 69 -21.50 -3.02 15.57
N PRO A 70 -21.47 -3.92 16.57
CA PRO A 70 -22.53 -4.00 17.59
C PRO A 70 -22.65 -2.73 18.45
N VAL A 71 -21.57 -1.96 18.58
CA VAL A 71 -21.50 -0.77 19.44
C VAL A 71 -21.74 0.51 18.64
N TYR A 72 -21.10 0.63 17.48
CA TYR A 72 -21.10 1.89 16.71
C TYR A 72 -21.99 1.85 15.46
N GLY A 73 -22.59 0.71 15.14
CA GLY A 73 -23.58 0.56 14.08
C GLY A 73 -23.23 -0.50 13.03
N GLN A 74 -24.26 -1.14 12.49
CA GLN A 74 -24.12 -2.25 11.53
C GLN A 74 -23.54 -1.85 10.16
N ALA A 75 -23.48 -0.54 9.87
CA ALA A 75 -22.81 -0.03 8.66
C ALA A 75 -21.33 -0.46 8.60
N PHE A 76 -20.66 -0.62 9.74
CA PHE A 76 -19.27 -1.08 9.78
C PHE A 76 -19.13 -2.56 9.40
N ALA A 77 -20.06 -3.43 9.83
CA ALA A 77 -20.09 -4.83 9.40
C ALA A 77 -20.42 -4.97 7.91
N ALA A 78 -21.32 -4.12 7.38
CA ALA A 78 -21.62 -4.07 5.96
C ALA A 78 -20.36 -3.71 5.14
N ALA A 79 -19.62 -2.68 5.55
CA ALA A 79 -18.37 -2.29 4.88
C ALA A 79 -17.28 -3.38 4.95
N ALA A 80 -17.22 -4.16 6.04
CA ALA A 80 -16.30 -5.28 6.14
C ALA A 80 -16.64 -6.43 5.16
N SER A 81 -17.92 -6.59 4.83
CA SER A 81 -18.45 -7.66 3.99
C SER A 81 -18.46 -7.32 2.50
N ASP A 82 -18.48 -6.03 2.14
CA ASP A 82 -18.61 -5.55 0.76
C ASP A 82 -17.32 -5.71 -0.08
N ALA A 83 -16.22 -6.10 0.55
CA ALA A 83 -14.96 -6.38 -0.13
C ALA A 83 -14.99 -7.79 -0.76
N PRO A 84 -14.95 -7.92 -2.09
CA PRO A 84 -15.11 -9.20 -2.78
C PRO A 84 -13.99 -10.17 -2.39
N ASP A 85 -14.38 -11.37 -1.94
CA ASP A 85 -13.45 -12.48 -1.75
C ASP A 85 -13.21 -13.20 -3.08
N GLY A 86 -11.95 -13.51 -3.39
CA GLY A 86 -11.57 -14.36 -4.53
C GLY A 86 -10.78 -13.68 -5.66
N ASP A 87 -10.72 -12.35 -5.71
CA ASP A 87 -9.80 -11.63 -6.61
C ASP A 87 -8.56 -11.15 -5.83
N PHE A 88 -7.46 -11.89 -5.98
CA PHE A 88 -6.18 -11.62 -5.32
C PHE A 88 -5.21 -10.80 -6.19
N THR A 89 -5.72 -10.15 -7.25
CA THR A 89 -4.90 -9.18 -7.98
C THR A 89 -4.57 -7.99 -7.08
N LEU A 90 -3.39 -7.39 -7.28
CA LEU A 90 -2.96 -6.21 -6.51
C LEU A 90 -4.00 -5.07 -6.58
N ALA A 91 -4.56 -4.84 -7.77
CA ALA A 91 -5.58 -3.81 -7.98
C ALA A 91 -6.87 -4.07 -7.20
N ALA A 92 -7.30 -5.33 -7.07
CA ALA A 92 -8.48 -5.68 -6.27
C ALA A 92 -8.23 -5.53 -4.77
N LEU A 93 -7.06 -5.97 -4.31
CA LEU A 93 -6.64 -5.80 -2.93
C LEU A 93 -6.53 -4.32 -2.53
N ASP A 94 -6.00 -3.47 -3.41
CA ASP A 94 -5.92 -2.01 -3.19
C ASP A 94 -7.30 -1.36 -3.16
N ARG A 95 -8.22 -1.75 -4.05
CA ARG A 95 -9.61 -1.25 -4.02
C ARG A 95 -10.31 -1.62 -2.72
N SER A 96 -10.20 -2.87 -2.31
CA SER A 96 -10.74 -3.36 -1.03
C SER A 96 -10.12 -2.59 0.16
N ASN A 97 -8.80 -2.45 0.16
CA ASN A 97 -8.08 -1.72 1.20
C ASN A 97 -8.54 -0.25 1.31
N ALA A 98 -8.73 0.41 0.17
CA ALA A 98 -9.20 1.80 0.15
C ALA A 98 -10.61 1.97 0.73
N VAL A 99 -11.52 1.02 0.48
CA VAL A 99 -12.86 1.00 1.09
C VAL A 99 -12.74 0.81 2.60
N LEU A 100 -12.03 -0.24 3.04
CA LEU A 100 -11.87 -0.57 4.45
C LEU A 100 -11.20 0.55 5.26
N ARG A 101 -10.19 1.22 4.69
CA ARG A 101 -9.53 2.39 5.32
C ARG A 101 -10.48 3.56 5.51
N ARG A 102 -11.33 3.87 4.52
CA ARG A 102 -12.35 4.93 4.68
C ARG A 102 -13.33 4.59 5.80
N SER A 103 -13.74 3.33 5.90
CA SER A 103 -14.60 2.87 6.99
C SER A 103 -13.90 2.90 8.35
N LEU A 104 -12.60 2.60 8.42
CA LEU A 104 -11.83 2.75 9.67
C LEU A 104 -11.75 4.21 10.10
N ILE A 105 -11.53 5.15 9.18
CA ILE A 105 -11.54 6.59 9.49
C ILE A 105 -12.90 7.01 10.05
N ALA A 106 -14.00 6.62 9.39
CA ALA A 106 -15.34 6.91 9.88
C ALA A 106 -15.64 6.27 11.24
N LEU A 107 -15.14 5.05 11.49
CA LEU A 107 -15.22 4.43 12.82
C LEU A 107 -14.45 5.26 13.85
N HIS A 108 -13.24 5.70 13.51
CA HIS A 108 -12.39 6.47 14.41
C HIS A 108 -13.05 7.80 14.81
N GLU A 109 -13.64 8.51 13.85
CA GLU A 109 -14.41 9.74 14.12
C GLU A 109 -15.53 9.49 15.15
N VAL A 110 -16.30 8.41 15.00
CA VAL A 110 -17.39 8.07 15.93
C VAL A 110 -16.85 7.67 17.32
N VAL A 111 -15.74 6.94 17.36
CA VAL A 111 -15.04 6.53 18.59
C VAL A 111 -14.56 7.75 19.38
N GLU A 112 -13.97 8.73 18.70
CA GLU A 112 -13.51 9.98 19.30
C GLU A 112 -14.68 10.78 19.89
N VAL A 113 -15.79 10.89 19.15
CA VAL A 113 -17.01 11.54 19.63
C VAL A 113 -17.60 10.83 20.86
N ALA A 114 -17.59 9.50 20.87
CA ALA A 114 -18.03 8.69 22.00
C ALA A 114 -17.06 8.73 23.20
N ARG A 115 -15.85 9.28 23.01
CA ARG A 115 -14.75 9.30 23.99
C ARG A 115 -14.37 7.91 24.50
N ASP A 116 -14.45 6.89 23.63
CA ASP A 116 -13.92 5.56 23.94
C ASP A 116 -12.40 5.56 23.74
N THR A 117 -11.69 5.89 24.82
CA THR A 117 -10.22 5.99 24.83
C THR A 117 -9.52 4.66 24.58
N ALA A 118 -10.13 3.54 24.97
CA ALA A 118 -9.53 2.23 24.78
C ALA A 118 -9.53 1.86 23.29
N ARG A 119 -10.66 2.09 22.60
CA ARG A 119 -10.80 1.84 21.17
C ARG A 119 -9.98 2.82 20.34
N ASP A 120 -9.95 4.10 20.70
CA ASP A 120 -9.11 5.11 20.07
C ASP A 120 -7.63 4.71 20.05
N GLN A 121 -7.07 4.35 21.22
CA GLN A 121 -5.70 3.88 21.32
C GLN A 121 -5.43 2.57 20.55
N ALA A 122 -6.42 1.71 20.40
CA ALA A 122 -6.29 0.50 19.59
C ALA A 122 -6.21 0.86 18.09
N ILE A 123 -7.04 1.78 17.61
CA ILE A 123 -7.03 2.27 16.22
C ILE A 123 -5.72 3.00 15.92
N LEU A 124 -5.23 3.85 16.82
CA LEU A 124 -3.95 4.54 16.65
C LEU A 124 -2.76 3.56 16.55
N ARG A 125 -2.76 2.50 17.36
CA ARG A 125 -1.75 1.42 17.26
C ARG A 125 -1.86 0.68 15.93
N LEU A 126 -3.07 0.38 15.49
CA LEU A 126 -3.29 -0.25 14.18
C LEU A 126 -2.73 0.63 13.04
N TYR A 127 -2.90 1.95 13.06
CA TYR A 127 -2.30 2.82 12.05
C TYR A 127 -0.77 2.73 12.04
N GLN A 128 -0.12 2.61 13.20
CA GLN A 128 1.33 2.42 13.30
C GLN A 128 1.75 1.08 12.68
N ASP A 129 1.03 0.00 12.99
CA ASP A 129 1.31 -1.33 12.45
C ASP A 129 1.15 -1.34 10.92
N MET A 130 0.09 -0.71 10.40
CA MET A 130 -0.15 -0.54 8.96
C MET A 130 0.95 0.25 8.27
N ALA A 131 1.44 1.32 8.90
CA ALA A 131 2.53 2.12 8.37
C ALA A 131 3.85 1.34 8.36
N HIS A 132 4.13 0.58 9.43
CA HIS A 132 5.31 -0.25 9.54
C HIS A 132 5.33 -1.36 8.48
N ALA A 133 4.20 -2.06 8.31
CA ALA A 133 4.07 -3.15 7.34
C ALA A 133 4.32 -2.71 5.90
N ARG A 134 3.98 -1.45 5.57
CA ARG A 134 4.17 -0.84 4.24
C ARG A 134 5.55 -0.22 4.00
N ARG A 135 6.48 -0.34 4.95
CA ARG A 135 7.80 0.28 4.82
C ARG A 135 8.63 -0.43 3.75
N LEU A 136 9.09 0.32 2.76
CA LEU A 136 10.13 -0.12 1.82
C LEU A 136 11.50 0.18 2.42
N ASP A 137 12.41 -0.78 2.32
CA ASP A 137 13.78 -0.61 2.78
C ASP A 137 14.64 -0.13 1.60
N MET A 138 15.30 1.01 1.77
CA MET A 138 16.14 1.57 0.71
C MET A 138 17.33 0.65 0.46
N PRO A 139 17.53 0.17 -0.78
CA PRO A 139 18.74 -0.58 -1.11
C PRO A 139 19.96 0.34 -1.04
N PRO A 140 21.17 -0.22 -0.86
CA PRO A 140 22.39 0.57 -0.89
C PRO A 140 22.46 1.30 -2.23
N LEU A 141 22.51 2.63 -2.19
CA LEU A 141 22.67 3.43 -3.40
C LEU A 141 24.09 3.18 -3.94
N PRO A 142 24.26 2.96 -5.26
CA PRO A 142 25.59 2.83 -5.83
C PRO A 142 26.41 4.07 -5.46
N GLY A 143 27.58 3.84 -4.85
CA GLY A 143 28.51 4.90 -4.47
C GLY A 143 28.92 5.72 -5.68
N ARG A 144 29.09 7.02 -5.48
CA ARG A 144 29.67 7.93 -6.47
C ARG A 144 31.09 7.51 -6.83
#